data_AF-A0A973S8S3-F1
#
_entry.id   AF-A0A973S8S3-F1
#
_cell.length_a   1.000
_cell.length_b   1.000
_cell.length_c   1.000
_cell.angle_alpha   90.00
_cell.angle_beta   90.00
_cell.angle_gamma   90.00
#
_symmetry.space_group_name_H-M   'P 1'
#
loop_
_entity.id
_entity.type
_entity.pdbx_description
1 polymer ?
#
loop_
_entity_poly.entity_id
_entity_poly.type
_entity_poly.pdbx_seq_one_letter_code
_entity_poly.pdbx_strand_id
1 'polypeptide(L)' 'MSTNPSSPGLADPRLASMSPEELRSSMRTLGYRTQNDLAQAIGVSRSAVSLWLEGKVGVPRPVAMLLRMLVHAQRRAY' A
#
# COMPACT_ATOMS: atom_id res chain seq x y z
N MET A 1 34.60 4.78 11.92
CA MET A 1 33.81 3.52 11.94
C MET A 1 32.34 3.89 12.04
N SER A 2 31.60 3.80 10.94
CA SER A 2 30.16 4.11 10.88
C SER A 2 29.37 2.89 11.34
N THR A 3 28.65 3.00 12.44
CA THR A 3 27.57 2.06 12.77
C THR A 3 26.40 2.88 13.29
N ASN A 4 25.57 3.39 12.37
CA ASN A 4 24.25 3.87 12.74
C ASN A 4 23.23 2.73 12.60
N PRO A 5 22.25 2.63 13.52
CA PRO A 5 21.45 1.44 13.78
C PRO A 5 20.14 1.48 12.99
N SER A 6 19.64 0.32 12.59
CA SER A 6 18.23 0.14 12.21
C SER A 6 17.91 -1.35 12.22
N SER A 7 17.58 -1.86 13.41
CA SER A 7 16.74 -3.06 13.48
C SER A 7 15.32 -2.62 13.10
N PRO A 8 14.74 -3.06 11.98
CA PRO A 8 13.34 -2.80 11.74
C PRO A 8 12.54 -3.56 12.79
N GLY A 9 11.76 -2.80 13.54
CA GLY A 9 10.99 -3.23 14.69
C GLY A 9 10.10 -4.44 14.42
N LEU A 10 9.97 -5.22 15.49
CA LEU A 10 8.80 -5.99 15.87
C LEU A 10 7.54 -5.54 15.13
N ALA A 11 6.86 -6.46 14.45
CA ALA A 11 5.59 -6.21 13.80
C ALA A 11 4.53 -5.71 14.80
N ASP A 12 4.37 -4.39 14.95
CA ASP A 12 3.28 -3.85 15.77
C ASP A 12 1.94 -4.21 15.09
N PRO A 13 0.97 -4.79 15.81
CA PRO A 13 -0.36 -5.03 15.28
C PRO A 13 -1.12 -3.71 15.02
N ARG A 14 -0.58 -2.53 15.36
CA ARG A 14 -1.09 -1.22 14.92
C ARG A 14 -0.41 -0.69 13.64
N LEU A 15 0.71 -1.30 13.21
CA LEU A 15 1.49 -0.91 12.02
C LEU A 15 0.98 -1.46 10.69
N ALA A 16 -0.11 -2.23 10.68
CA ALA A 16 -0.63 -2.82 9.45
C ALA A 16 -1.40 -1.82 8.56
N SER A 17 -1.12 -0.52 8.71
CA SER A 17 -1.55 0.52 7.79
C SER A 17 -0.49 0.66 6.71
N MET A 18 -0.82 0.33 5.47
CA MET A 18 0.11 0.53 4.34
C MET A 18 0.41 2.04 4.18
N SER A 19 1.70 2.38 4.08
CA SER A 19 2.16 3.76 3.86
C SER A 19 1.75 4.28 2.48
N PRO A 20 1.62 5.61 2.29
CA PRO A 20 1.35 6.19 0.96
C PRO A 20 2.37 5.77 -0.11
N GLU A 21 3.64 5.64 0.26
CA GLU A 21 4.72 5.20 -0.63
C GLU A 21 4.52 3.75 -1.09
N GLU A 22 4.19 2.87 -0.15
CA GLU A 22 3.87 1.46 -0.42
C GLU A 22 2.62 1.32 -1.30
N LEU A 23 1.62 2.17 -1.08
CA LEU A 23 0.41 2.23 -1.90
C LEU A 23 0.76 2.63 -3.35
N ARG A 24 1.58 3.67 -3.54
CA ARG A 24 2.04 4.07 -4.89
C ARG A 24 2.85 2.97 -5.57
N SER A 25 3.74 2.31 -4.83
CA SER A 25 4.54 1.18 -5.34
C SER A 25 3.65 0.03 -5.80
N SER A 26 2.61 -0.28 -5.00
CA SER A 26 1.61 -1.31 -5.33
C SER A 26 0.79 -0.93 -6.56
N MET A 27 0.31 0.32 -6.66
CA MET A 27 -0.38 0.81 -7.86
C MET A 27 0.47 0.66 -9.12
N ARG A 28 1.74 1.06 -9.05
CA ARG A 28 2.67 0.94 -10.17
C ARG A 28 2.88 -0.52 -10.59
N THR A 29 3.03 -1.41 -9.61
CA THR A 29 3.22 -2.84 -9.86
C THR A 29 1.97 -3.47 -10.50
N LEU A 30 0.80 -3.09 -10.01
CA LEU A 30 -0.51 -3.53 -10.50
C LEU A 30 -0.91 -2.91 -11.85
N GLY A 31 -0.18 -1.89 -12.30
CA GLY A 31 -0.46 -1.15 -13.53
C GLY A 31 -1.58 -0.11 -13.39
N TYR A 32 -2.03 0.18 -12.16
CA TYR A 32 -3.05 1.19 -11.92
C TYR A 32 -2.49 2.60 -12.11
N ARG A 33 -3.02 3.32 -13.11
CA ARG A 33 -2.48 4.63 -13.52
C ARG A 33 -3.11 5.80 -12.77
N THR A 34 -4.33 5.64 -12.25
CA THR A 34 -5.07 6.72 -11.60
C THR A 34 -5.65 6.30 -10.27
N GLN A 35 -5.94 7.27 -9.40
CA GLN A 35 -6.63 7.02 -8.13
C GLN A 35 -8.01 6.41 -8.33
N ASN A 36 -8.72 6.82 -9.39
CA ASN A 36 -10.07 6.33 -9.68
C ASN A 36 -10.05 4.87 -10.10
N ASP A 37 -9.05 4.49 -10.91
CA ASP A 37 -8.83 3.13 -11.38
C ASP A 37 -8.54 2.15 -10.22
N LEU A 38 -7.62 2.53 -9.32
CA LEU A 38 -7.41 1.78 -8.08
C LEU A 38 -8.70 1.71 -7.24
N ALA A 39 -9.41 2.83 -7.09
CA ALA A 39 -10.60 2.91 -6.25
C ALA A 39 -11.72 1.98 -6.76
N GLN A 40 -11.95 1.96 -8.08
CA GLN A 40 -12.90 1.05 -8.73
C GLN A 40 -12.49 -0.41 -8.56
N ALA A 41 -11.19 -0.73 -8.72
CA ALA A 41 -10.70 -2.09 -8.60
C ALA A 41 -10.88 -2.71 -7.21
N ILE A 42 -10.80 -1.90 -6.15
CA ILE A 42 -10.97 -2.34 -4.75
C ILE A 42 -12.35 -2.01 -4.15
N GLY A 43 -13.23 -1.35 -4.91
CA GLY A 43 -14.58 -0.98 -4.47
C GLY A 43 -14.63 0.13 -3.41
N VAL A 44 -13.73 1.11 -3.45
CA VAL A 44 -13.74 2.28 -2.55
C VAL A 44 -13.91 3.58 -3.33
N SER A 45 -14.13 4.68 -2.62
CA SER A 45 -14.24 6.01 -3.21
C SER A 45 -12.86 6.58 -3.58
N ARG A 46 -12.76 7.30 -4.71
CA ARG A 46 -11.55 8.04 -5.10
C ARG A 46 -11.01 8.95 -3.99
N SER A 47 -11.89 9.61 -3.26
CA SER A 47 -11.53 10.50 -2.14
C SER A 47 -10.79 9.75 -1.02
N ALA A 48 -11.15 8.49 -0.74
CA ALA A 48 -10.45 7.67 0.24
C ALA A 48 -9.00 7.40 -0.21
N VAL A 49 -8.82 7.05 -1.50
CA VAL A 49 -7.49 6.87 -2.09
C VAL A 49 -6.66 8.15 -2.05
N SER A 50 -7.26 9.32 -2.28
CA SER A 50 -6.59 10.61 -2.12
C SER A 50 -6.07 10.79 -0.69
N LEU A 51 -6.92 10.59 0.32
CA LEU A 51 -6.56 10.71 1.72
C LEU A 51 -5.42 9.76 2.13
N TRP A 52 -5.41 8.55 1.59
CA TRP A 52 -4.32 7.59 1.80
C TRP A 52 -3.00 8.05 1.20
N LEU A 53 -3.03 8.53 -0.05
CA LEU A 53 -1.84 9.02 -0.75
C LEU A 53 -1.29 10.32 -0.16
N GLU A 54 -2.17 11.15 0.41
CA GLU A 54 -1.82 12.35 1.15
C GLU A 54 -1.29 12.03 2.56
N GLY A 55 -1.38 10.78 3.03
CA GLY A 55 -0.98 10.37 4.37
C GLY A 55 -1.90 10.90 5.48
N LYS A 56 -3.04 11.52 5.12
CA LYS A 56 -4.05 12.03 6.06
C LYS A 56 -4.76 10.89 6.79
N VAL A 57 -4.93 9.75 6.11
CA VAL A 57 -5.58 8.54 6.65
C VAL A 57 -4.71 7.34 6.28
N GLY A 58 -4.47 6.44 7.23
CA GLY A 58 -3.77 5.19 6.95
C GLY A 58 -4.62 4.27 6.07
N VAL A 59 -3.99 3.55 5.12
CA VAL A 59 -4.68 2.53 4.32
C VAL A 59 -5.20 1.43 5.27
N PRO A 60 -6.49 1.06 5.21
CA PRO A 60 -7.05 0.06 6.11
C PRO A 60 -6.44 -1.32 5.86
N ARG A 61 -6.23 -2.10 6.94
CA ARG A 61 -5.56 -3.43 6.88
C ARG A 61 -6.11 -4.38 5.81
N PRO A 62 -7.43 -4.52 5.61
CA PRO A 62 -7.97 -5.42 4.60
C PRO A 62 -7.55 -5.02 3.18
N VAL A 63 -7.54 -3.71 2.89
CA VAL A 63 -7.11 -3.17 1.59
C VAL A 63 -5.61 -3.37 1.42
N ALA A 64 -4.81 -3.11 2.46
CA ALA A 64 -3.37 -3.36 2.43
C ALA A 64 -3.06 -4.85 2.17
N MET A 65 -3.80 -5.77 2.80
CA MET A 65 -3.67 -7.20 2.55
C MET A 65 -4.03 -7.56 1.11
N LEU A 66 -5.16 -7.05 0.60
CA LEU A 66 -5.59 -7.30 -0.77
C LEU A 66 -4.54 -6.84 -1.78
N LEU A 67 -4.07 -5.59 -1.68
CA LEU A 67 -3.06 -5.05 -2.58
C LEU A 67 -1.76 -5.86 -2.56
N ARG A 68 -1.30 -6.25 -1.37
CA ARG A 68 -0.12 -7.12 -1.23
C ARG A 68 -0.34 -8.49 -1.88
N MET A 69 -1.52 -9.08 -1.71
CA MET A 69 -1.86 -10.36 -2.35
C MET A 69 -1.90 -10.25 -3.88
N LEU A 70 -2.49 -9.18 -4.42
CA LEU A 70 -2.52 -8.92 -5.86
C LEU A 70 -1.11 -8.72 -6.42
N VAL A 71 -0.27 -7.93 -5.75
CA VAL A 71 1.13 -7.70 -6.14
C VAL A 71 1.92 -9.01 -6.14
N HIS A 72 1.75 -9.84 -5.11
CA HIS A 72 2.42 -11.13 -5.03
C HIS A 72 1.91 -12.12 -6.09
N ALA A 73 0.63 -12.10 -6.43
CA ALA A 73 0.07 -12.90 -7.51
C ALA A 73 0.64 -12.48 -8.88
N GLN A 74 0.73 -11.17 -9.14
CA GLN A 74 1.23 -10.67 -10.42
C GLN A 74 2.73 -10.95 -10.62
N ARG A 75 3.53 -10.89 -9.55
CA ARG A 75 4.95 -11.26 -9.60
C ARG A 75 5.21 -12.73 -9.96
N ARG A 76 4.25 -13.62 -9.71
CA ARG A 76 4.37 -15.05 -10.08
C ARG A 76 3.95 -15.34 -11.52
N ALA A 77 3.27 -14.39 -12.17
CA ALA A 77 2.74 -14.56 -13.51
C ALA A 77 3.73 -14.14 -14.62
N TYR A 78 4.91 -13.65 -14.26
CA TYR A 78 5.99 -13.19 -15.15
C TYR A 78 7.30 -13.83 -14.72
#